data_AF-A0AAN0NI15-F1
#
_entry.id   AF-A0AAN0NI15-F1
#
_cell.length_a   1.000
_cell.length_b   1.000
_cell.length_c   1.000
_cell.angle_alpha   90.00
_cell.angle_beta   90.00
_cell.angle_gamma   90.00
#
_symmetry.space_group_name_H-M   'P 1'
#
loop_
_entity.id
_entity.type
_entity.pdbx_description
1 polymer ?
#
loop_
_entity_poly.entity_id
_entity_poly.type
_entity_poly.pdbx_seq_one_letter_code
_entity_poly.pdbx_strand_id
1 'polypeptide(L)'
;MTTMMDIAHPEQAMQAGVAQFAQASTPYHIKRAGSRPLRFEGSELAMAMSFTPAIPYWYEINVYRTAQQSFVAAVRLFHQAEDRQDTVRAWEAASLDDAIEKLISYDAAHDVSLGVEFDVTTAPASETGALALQLLARISDIRHHYHSLVGEFLYDLENGH
;
A
#
# COMPACT_ATOMS: atom_id res chain seq x y z
N MET A 1 -20.26 45.90 -48.49
CA MET A 1 -20.67 45.09 -47.33
C MET A 1 -19.38 44.47 -46.77
N THR A 2 -18.59 45.18 -45.98
CA THR A 2 -18.76 45.59 -44.57
C THR A 2 -18.60 44.42 -43.60
N THR A 3 -17.38 44.32 -43.06
CA THR A 3 -16.95 44.00 -41.67
C THR A 3 -17.77 43.01 -40.84
N MET A 4 -17.10 42.00 -40.26
CA MET A 4 -16.75 41.99 -38.82
C MET A 4 -15.81 40.83 -38.47
N MET A 5 -14.59 41.21 -38.06
CA MET A 5 -13.73 40.43 -37.18
C MET A 5 -14.44 40.27 -35.84
N ASP A 6 -14.62 39.02 -35.41
CA ASP A 6 -15.13 38.70 -34.09
C ASP A 6 -13.98 38.88 -33.08
N ILE A 7 -14.03 39.97 -32.32
CA ILE A 7 -13.06 40.28 -31.26
C ILE A 7 -13.52 39.53 -30.02
N ALA A 8 -12.87 38.39 -29.76
CA ALA A 8 -13.02 37.66 -28.51
C ALA A 8 -12.72 38.59 -27.32
N HIS A 9 -13.70 38.73 -26.43
CA HIS A 9 -13.62 39.58 -25.24
C HIS A 9 -12.56 39.05 -24.24
N PRO A 10 -11.70 39.90 -23.67
CA PRO A 10 -10.65 39.50 -22.72
C PRO A 10 -11.16 39.13 -21.32
N GLU A 11 -12.46 39.27 -21.03
CA GLU A 11 -13.02 39.00 -19.69
C GLU A 11 -13.19 37.52 -19.35
N GLN A 12 -13.18 36.61 -20.35
CA GLN A 12 -13.28 35.17 -20.07
C GLN A 12 -11.97 34.53 -19.57
N ALA A 13 -10.85 35.27 -19.60
CA ALA A 13 -9.56 34.76 -19.15
C ALA A 13 -9.37 34.78 -17.62
N MET A 14 -10.19 35.52 -16.86
CA MET A 14 -9.95 35.71 -15.42
C MET A 14 -10.66 34.70 -14.49
N GLN A 15 -11.52 33.82 -15.00
CA GLN A 15 -12.19 32.79 -14.17
C GLN A 15 -11.47 31.43 -14.16
N ALA A 16 -10.40 31.25 -14.96
CA ALA A 16 -9.65 29.99 -15.03
C ALA A 16 -8.65 29.78 -13.87
N GLY A 17 -8.51 30.73 -12.95
CA GLY A 17 -7.43 30.74 -11.94
C GLY A 17 -7.69 30.04 -10.61
N VAL A 18 -8.87 29.46 -10.39
CA VAL A 18 -9.24 28.88 -9.07
C VAL A 18 -9.81 27.46 -9.13
N ALA A 19 -9.97 26.88 -10.31
CA ALA A 19 -10.62 25.59 -10.50
C ALA A 19 -9.67 24.37 -10.52
N GLN A 20 -8.44 24.49 -10.00
CA GLN A 20 -7.37 23.52 -10.30
C GLN A 20 -6.94 22.58 -9.16
N PHE A 21 -7.62 22.53 -8.00
CA PHE A 21 -7.27 21.56 -6.93
C PHE A 21 -8.44 20.90 -6.20
N ALA A 22 -9.63 20.83 -6.80
CA ALA A 22 -10.62 19.89 -6.32
C ALA A 22 -10.26 18.49 -6.85
N GLN A 23 -9.24 17.84 -6.28
CA GLN A 23 -9.04 16.40 -6.49
C GLN A 23 -10.37 15.72 -6.13
N ALA A 24 -10.99 15.05 -7.10
CA ALA A 24 -12.24 14.35 -6.89
C ALA A 24 -12.03 13.31 -5.79
N SER A 25 -12.67 13.54 -4.65
CA SER A 25 -12.60 12.67 -3.49
C SER A 25 -13.24 11.33 -3.86
N THR A 26 -12.43 10.28 -3.95
CA THR A 26 -12.89 8.93 -4.30
C THR A 26 -13.23 8.18 -3.01
N PRO A 27 -14.38 7.49 -2.92
CA PRO A 27 -14.70 6.67 -1.77
C PRO A 27 -13.84 5.39 -1.77
N TYR A 28 -13.12 5.14 -0.66
CA TYR A 28 -12.30 3.96 -0.44
C TYR A 28 -12.91 3.06 0.62
N HIS A 29 -12.75 1.75 0.43
CA HIS A 29 -13.19 0.73 1.38
C HIS A 29 -12.14 -0.37 1.51
N ILE A 30 -11.42 -0.38 2.64
CA ILE A 30 -10.36 -1.35 2.93
C ILE A 30 -10.84 -2.34 3.99
N LYS A 31 -10.99 -3.61 3.60
CA LYS A 31 -11.41 -4.70 4.49
C LYS A 31 -10.24 -5.16 5.37
N ARG A 32 -10.26 -4.89 6.67
CA ARG A 32 -9.16 -5.29 7.58
C ARG A 32 -9.44 -6.64 8.23
N ALA A 33 -8.50 -7.59 8.15
CA ALA A 33 -8.64 -8.88 8.83
C ALA A 33 -8.72 -8.67 10.35
N GLY A 34 -9.74 -9.27 10.99
CA GLY A 34 -9.93 -9.17 12.45
C GLY A 34 -10.29 -7.78 12.98
N SER A 35 -10.64 -6.82 12.12
CA SER A 35 -10.93 -5.44 12.51
C SER A 35 -12.06 -4.83 11.68
N ARG A 36 -12.62 -3.70 12.14
CA ARG A 36 -13.65 -2.99 11.37
C ARG A 36 -13.07 -2.51 10.03
N PRO A 37 -13.78 -2.70 8.90
CA PRO A 37 -13.37 -2.13 7.62
C PRO A 37 -13.18 -0.62 7.73
N LEU A 38 -12.15 -0.11 7.06
CA LEU A 38 -11.78 1.29 7.04
C LEU A 38 -12.43 1.93 5.81
N ARG A 39 -13.23 2.98 6.04
CA ARG A 39 -14.02 3.68 5.01
C ARG A 39 -13.71 5.16 5.10
N PHE A 40 -13.29 5.74 3.99
CA PHE A 40 -12.95 7.16 3.91
C PHE A 40 -13.14 7.63 2.48
N GLU A 41 -13.16 8.94 2.30
CA GLU A 41 -13.06 9.55 0.97
C GLU A 41 -11.73 10.31 0.90
N GLY A 42 -11.09 10.32 -0.25
CA GLY A 42 -9.79 10.98 -0.41
C GLY A 42 -9.15 10.77 -1.76
N SER A 43 -7.83 10.96 -1.80
CA SER A 43 -6.98 10.67 -2.96
C SER A 43 -5.78 9.81 -2.55
N GLU A 44 -5.32 8.96 -3.46
CA GLU A 44 -4.05 8.25 -3.29
C GLU A 44 -2.91 9.23 -3.53
N LEU A 45 -1.97 9.29 -2.59
CA LEU A 45 -0.77 10.13 -2.69
C LEU A 45 0.37 9.38 -3.34
N ALA A 46 0.56 8.12 -2.95
CA ALA A 46 1.63 7.28 -3.46
C ALA A 46 1.23 5.80 -3.37
N MET A 47 1.76 5.02 -4.30
CA MET A 47 1.64 3.57 -4.35
C MET A 47 2.93 2.97 -4.88
N ALA A 48 3.39 1.88 -4.27
CA ALA A 48 4.48 1.06 -4.80
C ALA A 48 4.12 -0.42 -4.69
N MET A 49 4.66 -1.22 -5.60
CA MET A 49 4.38 -2.65 -5.70
C MET A 49 5.65 -3.45 -6.01
N SER A 50 5.86 -4.56 -5.31
CA SER A 50 7.04 -5.40 -5.47
C SER A 50 6.81 -6.65 -6.33
N PHE A 51 6.15 -6.47 -7.49
CA PHE A 51 5.82 -7.61 -8.35
C PHE A 51 7.07 -8.23 -8.98
N THR A 52 7.34 -9.50 -8.63
CA THR A 52 8.40 -10.31 -9.23
C THR A 52 7.82 -11.66 -9.65
N PRO A 53 7.88 -12.04 -10.94
CA PRO A 53 7.28 -13.30 -11.42
C PRO A 53 7.78 -14.57 -10.71
N ALA A 54 9.02 -14.54 -10.22
CA ALA A 54 9.64 -15.68 -9.53
C ALA A 54 9.14 -15.89 -8.08
N ILE A 55 8.41 -14.91 -7.51
CA ILE A 55 7.92 -14.96 -6.13
C ILE A 55 6.40 -15.19 -6.16
N PRO A 56 5.86 -16.19 -5.41
CA PRO A 56 4.44 -16.54 -5.47
C PRO A 56 3.51 -15.55 -4.73
N TYR A 57 4.04 -14.39 -4.36
CA TYR A 57 3.33 -13.30 -3.69
C TYR A 57 4.01 -11.97 -4.03
N TRP A 58 3.29 -10.87 -3.83
CA TRP A 58 3.85 -9.53 -3.93
C TRP A 58 3.21 -8.60 -2.91
N TYR A 59 3.95 -7.57 -2.51
CA TYR A 59 3.44 -6.52 -1.66
C TYR A 59 3.00 -5.33 -2.50
N GLU A 60 1.98 -4.63 -2.00
CA GLU A 60 1.59 -3.30 -2.44
C GLU A 60 1.48 -2.43 -1.19
N ILE A 61 2.06 -1.24 -1.26
CA ILE A 61 1.93 -0.22 -0.21
C ILE A 61 1.31 1.03 -0.78
N ASN A 62 0.39 1.62 -0.04
CA ASN A 62 -0.31 2.83 -0.46
C ASN A 62 -0.43 3.79 0.71
N VAL A 63 -0.34 5.07 0.38
CA VAL A 63 -0.69 6.16 1.28
C VAL A 63 -1.77 7.01 0.63
N TYR A 64 -2.82 7.27 1.39
CA TYR A 64 -3.93 8.11 0.97
C TYR A 64 -4.01 9.36 1.84
N ARG A 65 -4.42 10.48 1.23
CA ARG A 65 -4.87 11.67 1.95
C ARG A 65 -6.40 11.68 1.99
N THR A 66 -6.97 11.74 3.18
CA THR A 66 -8.43 11.78 3.34
C THR A 66 -8.97 13.19 3.09
N ALA A 67 -10.27 13.30 2.80
CA ALA A 67 -10.98 14.58 2.72
C ALA A 67 -10.93 15.37 4.05
N GLN A 68 -10.76 14.67 5.18
CA GLN A 68 -10.62 15.25 6.52
C GLN A 68 -9.17 15.68 6.85
N GLN A 69 -8.28 15.70 5.86
CA GLN A 69 -6.86 16.07 6.03
C GLN A 69 -6.08 15.14 6.97
N SER A 70 -6.54 13.89 7.14
CA SER A 70 -5.80 12.81 7.76
C SER A 70 -5.19 11.89 6.70
N PHE A 71 -4.48 10.85 7.14
CA PHE A 71 -3.80 9.91 6.25
C PHE A 71 -4.25 8.48 6.52
N VAL A 72 -4.16 7.64 5.49
CA VAL A 72 -4.35 6.20 5.61
C VAL A 72 -3.15 5.52 4.97
N ALA A 73 -2.47 4.66 5.72
CA ALA A 73 -1.45 3.75 5.20
C ALA A 73 -2.05 2.36 5.03
N ALA A 74 -1.73 1.68 3.94
CA ALA A 74 -2.13 0.30 3.71
C ALA A 74 -0.95 -0.53 3.19
N VAL A 75 -0.84 -1.76 3.70
CA VAL A 75 0.04 -2.82 3.19
C VAL A 75 -0.87 -3.96 2.76
N ARG A 76 -0.81 -4.32 1.47
CA ARG A 76 -1.51 -5.47 0.90
C ARG A 76 -0.48 -6.53 0.54
N LEU A 77 -0.80 -7.77 0.86
CA LEU A 77 -0.09 -8.95 0.38
C LEU A 77 -1.03 -9.72 -0.53
N PHE A 78 -0.60 -9.89 -1.76
CA PHE A 78 -1.32 -10.66 -2.76
C PHE A 78 -0.63 -11.99 -3.00
N HIS A 79 -1.40 -13.01 -3.32
CA HIS A 79 -0.89 -14.33 -3.67
C HIS A 79 -1.18 -14.68 -5.13
N GLN A 80 -0.23 -15.33 -5.80
CA GLN A 80 -0.46 -15.85 -7.15
C GLN A 80 -1.43 -17.04 -7.16
N ALA A 81 -1.47 -17.81 -6.09
CA ALA A 81 -2.31 -19.00 -5.98
C ALA A 81 -3.74 -18.62 -5.56
N GLU A 82 -4.74 -19.14 -6.27
CA GLU A 82 -6.16 -18.81 -6.05
C GLU A 82 -6.72 -19.34 -4.71
N ASP A 83 -6.06 -20.34 -4.11
CA ASP A 83 -6.45 -20.94 -2.82
C ASP A 83 -5.97 -20.12 -1.62
N ARG A 84 -5.14 -19.09 -1.85
CA ARG A 84 -4.59 -18.22 -0.82
C ARG A 84 -5.40 -16.94 -0.75
N GLN A 85 -5.75 -16.56 0.47
CA GLN A 85 -6.46 -15.31 0.71
C GLN A 85 -5.48 -14.15 0.82
N ASP A 86 -5.68 -13.12 0.01
CA ASP A 86 -4.95 -11.86 0.13
C ASP A 86 -5.17 -11.23 1.51
N THR A 87 -4.12 -10.64 2.05
CA THR A 87 -4.18 -9.95 3.34
C THR A 87 -4.01 -8.46 3.14
N VAL A 88 -4.67 -7.68 4.00
CA VAL A 88 -4.42 -6.25 4.09
C VAL A 88 -4.34 -5.81 5.54
N ARG A 89 -3.40 -4.92 5.79
CA ARG A 89 -3.25 -4.16 7.03
C ARG A 89 -3.35 -2.70 6.67
N ALA A 90 -4.17 -1.96 7.41
CA ALA A 90 -4.37 -0.54 7.15
C ALA A 90 -4.63 0.23 8.44
N TRP A 91 -4.06 1.43 8.48
CA TRP A 91 -4.04 2.29 9.65
C TRP A 91 -4.48 3.70 9.27
N GLU A 92 -5.26 4.32 10.15
CA GLU A 92 -5.49 5.76 10.11
C GLU A 92 -4.34 6.44 10.84
N ALA A 93 -3.90 7.57 10.31
CA ALA A 93 -2.78 8.35 10.81
C ALA A 93 -3.16 9.85 10.78
N ALA A 94 -2.70 10.61 11.78
CA ALA A 94 -3.00 12.03 11.87
C ALA A 94 -2.11 12.85 10.93
N SER A 95 -0.89 12.37 10.68
CA SER A 95 0.11 13.00 9.81
C SER A 95 0.65 12.01 8.77
N LEU A 96 1.35 12.54 7.76
CA LEU A 96 2.07 11.72 6.79
C LEU A 96 3.20 10.94 7.47
N ASP A 97 3.92 11.57 8.39
CA ASP A 97 5.01 10.93 9.15
C ASP A 97 4.49 9.75 9.97
N ASP A 98 3.32 9.90 10.62
CA ASP A 98 2.67 8.80 11.35
C ASP A 98 2.30 7.65 10.41
N ALA A 99 1.84 7.95 9.18
CA ALA A 99 1.51 6.95 8.18
C ALA A 99 2.76 6.20 7.69
N ILE A 100 3.86 6.92 7.44
CA ILE A 100 5.16 6.36 7.08
C ILE A 100 5.70 5.46 8.20
N GLU A 101 5.60 5.90 9.45
CA GLU A 101 6.02 5.09 10.60
C GLU A 101 5.24 3.77 10.69
N LYS A 102 3.95 3.75 10.32
CA LYS A 102 3.19 2.49 10.22
C LYS A 102 3.73 1.54 9.15
N LEU A 103 4.20 2.07 8.02
CA LEU A 103 4.81 1.26 6.98
C LEU A 103 6.17 0.72 7.42
N ILE A 104 7.00 1.54 8.08
CA ILE A 104 8.33 1.14 8.57
C ILE A 104 8.22 0.11 9.70
N SER A 105 7.29 0.30 10.63
CA SER A 105 7.10 -0.59 11.79
C SER A 105 6.36 -1.90 11.46
N TYR A 106 5.91 -2.06 10.22
CA TYR A 106 5.25 -3.29 9.79
C TYR A 106 6.23 -4.46 9.72
N ASP A 107 5.99 -5.50 10.52
CA ASP A 107 6.78 -6.73 10.46
C ASP A 107 6.14 -7.77 9.53
N ALA A 108 6.70 -7.88 8.33
CA ALA A 108 6.32 -8.85 7.30
C ALA A 108 6.49 -10.32 7.74
N ALA A 109 7.18 -10.62 8.85
CA ALA A 109 7.22 -11.97 9.40
C ALA A 109 5.83 -12.53 9.75
N HIS A 110 4.86 -11.66 10.09
CA HIS A 110 3.50 -12.08 10.39
C HIS A 110 2.75 -12.64 9.17
N ASP A 111 3.26 -12.41 7.96
CA ASP A 111 2.69 -12.91 6.72
C ASP A 111 3.22 -14.30 6.32
N VAL A 112 4.25 -14.80 7.01
CA VAL A 112 4.81 -16.12 6.75
C VAL A 112 3.82 -17.20 7.20
N SER A 113 3.19 -17.84 6.23
CA SER A 113 2.41 -19.05 6.49
C SER A 113 3.34 -20.21 6.84
N LEU A 114 3.01 -20.93 7.90
CA LEU A 114 3.70 -22.16 8.30
C LEU A 114 3.57 -23.26 7.24
N GLY A 115 2.56 -23.19 6.37
CA GLY A 115 2.43 -24.00 5.14
C GLY A 115 2.31 -25.51 5.34
N VAL A 116 2.32 -26.01 6.58
CA VAL A 116 2.29 -27.44 6.90
C VAL A 116 1.40 -27.63 8.13
N GLU A 117 0.52 -28.64 8.11
CA GLU A 117 0.03 -29.28 9.33
C GLU A 117 1.23 -30.00 9.97
N PHE A 118 2.13 -29.23 10.59
CA PHE A 118 3.28 -29.78 11.28
C PHE A 118 2.91 -29.97 12.75
N ASP A 119 2.76 -31.23 13.16
CA ASP A 119 2.60 -31.56 14.56
C ASP A 119 3.98 -31.59 15.25
N VAL A 120 4.31 -30.44 15.85
CA VAL A 120 5.51 -30.24 16.67
C VAL A 120 5.62 -31.30 17.79
N THR A 121 4.50 -31.87 18.22
CA THR A 121 4.47 -32.83 19.33
C THR A 121 4.90 -34.23 18.92
N THR A 122 4.77 -34.58 17.62
CA THR A 122 5.11 -35.92 17.10
C THR A 122 6.33 -35.94 16.19
N ALA A 123 6.80 -34.79 15.73
CA ALA A 123 7.90 -34.71 14.78
C ALA A 123 9.28 -35.06 15.42
N PRO A 124 10.14 -35.81 14.72
CA PRO A 124 11.53 -36.01 15.13
C PRO A 124 12.30 -34.69 15.28
N ALA A 125 13.24 -34.63 16.24
CA ALA A 125 14.01 -33.41 16.50
C ALA A 125 14.76 -32.86 15.27
N SER A 126 15.25 -33.74 14.39
CA SER A 126 15.90 -33.36 13.14
C SER A 126 14.95 -32.67 12.16
N GLU A 127 13.69 -33.13 12.09
CA GLU A 127 12.67 -32.55 11.23
C GLU A 127 12.20 -31.20 11.77
N THR A 128 11.98 -31.09 13.08
CA THR A 128 11.67 -29.82 13.75
C THR A 128 12.78 -28.80 13.53
N GLY A 129 14.05 -29.20 13.65
CA GLY A 129 15.20 -28.33 13.40
C GLY A 129 15.26 -27.85 11.94
N ALA A 130 15.03 -28.75 10.98
CA ALA A 130 15.00 -28.38 9.56
C ALA A 130 13.85 -27.41 9.23
N LEU A 131 12.66 -27.65 9.78
CA LEU A 131 11.52 -26.76 9.57
C LEU A 131 11.76 -25.38 10.18
N ALA A 132 12.32 -25.32 11.40
CA ALA A 132 12.67 -24.05 12.04
C ALA A 132 13.64 -23.24 11.18
N LEU A 133 14.67 -23.88 10.62
CA LEU A 133 15.62 -23.22 9.71
C LEU A 133 14.95 -22.72 8.43
N GLN A 134 14.05 -23.51 7.84
CA GLN A 134 13.29 -23.08 6.66
C GLN A 134 12.39 -21.88 6.96
N LEU A 135 11.70 -21.86 8.10
CA LEU A 135 10.88 -20.74 8.53
C LEU A 135 11.70 -19.49 8.77
N LEU A 136 12.87 -19.61 9.43
CA LEU A 136 13.78 -18.50 9.64
C LEU A 136 14.29 -17.90 8.32
N ALA A 137 14.64 -18.76 7.35
CA ALA A 137 15.03 -18.30 6.02
C ALA A 137 13.89 -17.53 5.34
N ARG A 138 12.66 -18.08 5.34
CA ARG A 138 11.48 -17.41 4.76
C ARG A 138 11.17 -16.07 5.44
N ILE A 139 11.27 -16.00 6.76
CA ILE A 139 11.10 -14.75 7.53
C ILE A 139 12.16 -13.72 7.12
N SER A 140 13.41 -14.15 6.96
CA SER A 140 14.49 -13.26 6.50
C SER A 140 14.21 -12.71 5.11
N ASP A 141 13.83 -13.58 4.17
CA ASP A 141 13.58 -13.21 2.78
C ASP A 141 12.39 -12.24 2.66
N ILE A 142 11.28 -12.51 3.35
CA ILE A 142 10.08 -11.67 3.26
C ILE A 142 10.31 -10.28 3.88
N ARG A 143 11.04 -10.20 5.00
CA ARG A 143 11.42 -8.93 5.62
C ARG A 143 12.33 -8.13 4.72
N HIS A 144 13.33 -8.78 4.12
CA HIS A 144 14.22 -8.13 3.17
C HIS A 144 13.43 -7.55 1.98
N HIS A 145 12.58 -8.37 1.38
CA HIS A 145 11.74 -7.95 0.25
C HIS A 145 10.83 -6.76 0.60
N TYR A 146 10.15 -6.82 1.75
CA TYR A 146 9.29 -5.73 2.20
C TYR A 146 10.08 -4.44 2.47
N HIS A 147 11.22 -4.52 3.17
CA HIS A 147 12.04 -3.34 3.45
C HIS A 147 12.64 -2.72 2.19
N SER A 148 13.00 -3.52 1.19
CA SER A 148 13.41 -3.00 -0.12
C SER A 148 12.29 -2.19 -0.78
N LEU A 149 11.05 -2.69 -0.75
CA LEU A 149 9.88 -1.97 -1.27
C LEU A 149 9.62 -0.66 -0.51
N VAL A 150 9.71 -0.68 0.83
CA VAL A 150 9.56 0.54 1.64
C VAL A 150 10.63 1.57 1.28
N GLY A 151 11.88 1.14 1.09
CA GLY A 151 12.97 2.03 0.68
C GLY A 151 12.71 2.68 -0.68
N GLU A 152 12.26 1.91 -1.67
CA GLU A 152 11.87 2.41 -2.99
C GLU A 152 10.71 3.40 -2.90
N PHE A 153 9.66 3.06 -2.15
CA PHE A 153 8.51 3.93 -1.96
C PHE A 153 8.85 5.26 -1.28
N LEU A 154 9.72 5.26 -0.27
CA LEU A 154 10.15 6.50 0.38
C LEU A 154 11.01 7.34 -0.55
N TYR A 155 11.87 6.72 -1.34
CA TYR A 155 12.64 7.42 -2.37
C TYR A 155 11.72 8.08 -3.40
N ASP A 156 10.71 7.38 -3.88
CA ASP A 156 9.74 7.92 -4.84
C ASP A 156 8.87 9.01 -4.23
N LEU A 157 8.50 8.89 -2.95
CA LEU A 157 7.73 9.90 -2.24
C LEU A 157 8.52 11.21 -2.03
N GLU A 158 9.83 11.11 -1.79
CA GLU A 158 10.72 12.28 -1.64
C GLU A 158 11.07 12.95 -2.97
N ASN A 159 11.19 12.17 -4.05
CA ASN A 159 11.64 12.67 -5.36
C ASN A 159 10.51 12.90 -6.37
N GLY A 160 9.30 12.40 -6.08
CA GLY A 160 8.09 12.57 -6.89
C GLY A 160 7.35 13.86 -6.54
N HIS A 161 7.80 14.97 -7.15
CA HIS A 161 7.07 16.24 -7.22
C HIS A 161 6.59 16.52 -8.64
#